data_AF-A0A923YT27-F1
#
_entry.id   AF-A0A923YT27-F1
#
_cell.length_a   1.000
_cell.length_b   1.000
_cell.length_c   1.000
_cell.angle_alpha   90.00
_cell.angle_beta   90.00
_cell.angle_gamma   90.00
#
_symmetry.space_group_name_H-M   'P 1'
#
loop_
_entity.id
_entity.type
_entity.pdbx_description
1 polymer ?
#
loop_
_entity_poly.entity_id
_entity_poly.type
_entity_poly.pdbx_seq_one_letter_code
_entity_poly.pdbx_strand_id
1 'polypeptide(L)'
;MYSPLFYDVLSFWPVIENAPNKLSKYKAAMAMGVKGKHMHRKLVGIKTRPWERLAEQSRLPIAFETIIAISAQIENTFDSARPQLPPDFPMKLWDAIYAGTTAQARLFQKEL
;
A
#
# COMPACT_ATOMS: atom_id res chain seq x y z
N MET A 1 -22.38 18.73 4.12
CA MET A 1 -22.06 17.70 3.11
C MET A 1 -20.54 17.70 2.95
N TYR A 2 -19.84 16.78 3.63
CA TYR A 2 -18.38 16.70 3.56
C TYR A 2 -18.02 15.90 2.31
N SER A 3 -17.22 16.48 1.42
CA SER A 3 -16.60 15.71 0.34
C SER A 3 -15.65 14.68 0.97
N PRO A 4 -15.60 13.45 0.42
CA PRO A 4 -14.64 12.46 0.89
C PRO A 4 -13.22 13.01 0.78
N LEU A 5 -12.40 12.76 1.80
CA LEU A 5 -11.02 13.25 1.90
C LEU A 5 -10.14 12.80 0.71
N PHE A 6 -10.51 11.72 0.01
CA PHE A 6 -9.85 11.22 -1.18
C PHE A 6 -10.86 10.59 -2.16
N TYR A 7 -10.59 10.74 -3.47
CA TYR A 7 -11.29 10.09 -4.58
C TYR A 7 -10.27 9.54 -5.59
N ASP A 8 -10.70 8.75 -6.57
CA ASP A 8 -9.83 8.10 -7.57
C ASP A 8 -8.76 7.17 -6.99
N VAL A 9 -9.12 6.38 -5.98
CA VAL A 9 -8.23 5.36 -5.39
C VAL A 9 -8.36 4.04 -6.15
N LEU A 10 -7.30 3.65 -6.85
CA LEU A 10 -7.19 2.36 -7.55
C LEU A 10 -5.97 1.58 -7.05
N SER A 11 -6.12 0.26 -6.91
CA SER A 11 -5.01 -0.63 -6.58
C SER A 11 -4.31 -1.12 -7.83
N PHE A 12 -2.97 -1.10 -7.81
CA PHE A 12 -2.15 -1.63 -8.90
C PHE A 12 -1.87 -3.13 -8.77
N TRP A 13 -2.08 -3.73 -7.60
CA TRP A 13 -1.80 -5.15 -7.34
C TRP A 13 -2.43 -6.14 -8.34
N PRO A 14 -3.68 -5.96 -8.81
CA PRO A 14 -4.27 -6.83 -9.83
C PRO A 14 -3.55 -6.83 -11.20
N VAL A 15 -2.87 -5.73 -11.48
CA VAL A 15 -2.12 -5.51 -12.72
C VAL A 15 -0.67 -5.98 -12.57
N ILE A 16 -0.15 -6.00 -11.34
CA ILE A 16 1.19 -6.48 -10.99
C ILE A 16 1.13 -7.99 -10.70
N GLU A 17 1.38 -8.84 -11.69
CA GLU A 17 1.59 -10.28 -11.46
C GLU A 17 2.75 -10.85 -12.30
N ASN A 18 3.23 -12.03 -11.88
CA ASN A 18 4.18 -12.87 -12.61
C ASN A 18 3.48 -13.66 -13.74
N ALA A 19 2.63 -13.03 -14.56
CA ALA A 19 2.00 -13.68 -15.72
C ALA A 19 2.56 -13.12 -17.04
N PRO A 20 2.59 -13.90 -18.14
CA PRO A 20 2.93 -13.38 -19.46
C PRO A 20 2.03 -12.17 -19.80
N ASN A 21 2.60 -11.10 -20.35
CA ASN A 21 1.93 -9.81 -20.66
C ASN A 21 1.48 -8.92 -19.49
N LYS A 22 1.95 -9.13 -18.25
CA LYS A 22 1.68 -8.19 -17.12
C LYS A 22 2.85 -7.26 -16.80
N LEU A 23 2.53 -6.10 -16.22
CA LEU A 23 3.51 -5.06 -15.92
C LEU A 23 4.46 -5.57 -14.84
N SER A 24 5.75 -5.68 -15.19
CA SER A 24 6.78 -6.10 -14.26
C SER A 24 6.69 -5.28 -12.97
N LYS A 25 6.70 -5.94 -11.79
CA LYS A 25 6.74 -5.28 -10.48
C LYS A 25 7.83 -4.20 -10.37
N TYR A 26 8.90 -4.33 -11.16
CA TYR A 26 10.01 -3.36 -11.25
C TYR A 26 9.67 -2.06 -12.01
N LYS A 27 8.53 -2.00 -12.70
CA LYS A 27 8.00 -0.83 -13.41
C LYS A 27 6.91 -0.09 -12.62
N ALA A 28 6.34 -0.70 -11.59
CA ALA A 28 5.32 -0.05 -10.78
C ALA A 28 5.96 1.07 -9.93
N ALA A 29 5.45 2.29 -10.09
CA ALA A 29 6.00 3.48 -9.46
C ALA A 29 4.90 4.37 -8.87
N MET A 30 5.20 5.01 -7.75
CA MET A 30 4.35 6.02 -7.12
C MET A 30 4.30 7.28 -7.99
N ALA A 31 3.12 7.88 -8.12
CA ALA A 31 2.96 9.20 -8.73
C ALA A 31 3.75 10.27 -7.95
N MET A 32 3.72 10.19 -6.61
CA MET A 32 4.51 11.00 -5.70
C MET A 32 5.50 10.09 -4.94
N GLY A 33 6.79 10.39 -5.04
CA GLY A 33 7.82 9.56 -4.42
C GLY A 33 7.95 9.76 -2.91
N VAL A 34 8.50 8.76 -2.24
CA VAL A 34 8.84 8.79 -0.81
C VAL A 34 10.27 9.28 -0.65
N LYS A 35 10.44 10.43 0.02
CA LYS A 35 11.75 11.05 0.21
C LYS A 35 12.41 10.55 1.51
N GLY A 36 13.31 9.58 1.37
CA GLY A 36 14.21 9.14 2.43
C GLY A 36 15.55 9.88 2.35
N LYS A 37 16.66 9.13 2.32
CA LYS A 37 17.98 9.68 1.92
C LYS A 37 17.96 10.13 0.46
N HIS A 38 17.30 9.36 -0.41
CA HIS A 38 17.08 9.65 -1.81
C HIS A 38 15.58 9.60 -2.12
N MET A 39 15.18 10.05 -3.31
CA MET A 39 13.79 9.96 -3.77
C MET A 39 13.50 8.53 -4.24
N HIS A 40 12.60 7.83 -3.56
CA HIS A 40 12.14 6.48 -3.95
C HIS A 40 10.80 6.57 -4.65
N ARG A 41 10.75 6.15 -5.93
CA ARG A 41 9.50 6.09 -6.71
C ARG A 41 9.03 4.67 -6.99
N LYS A 42 9.95 3.72 -7.21
CA LYS A 42 9.59 2.34 -7.53
C LYS A 42 9.07 1.62 -6.30
N LEU A 43 7.88 1.01 -6.39
CA LEU A 43 7.23 0.32 -5.26
C LEU A 43 8.15 -0.72 -4.61
N VAL A 44 8.80 -1.54 -5.43
CA VAL A 44 9.75 -2.58 -4.98
C VAL A 44 10.95 -2.06 -4.19
N GLY A 45 11.28 -0.78 -4.33
CA GLY A 45 12.41 -0.13 -3.66
C GLY A 45 12.02 0.75 -2.48
N ILE A 46 10.73 0.84 -2.16
CA ILE A 46 10.23 1.58 -1.01
C ILE A 46 10.12 0.61 0.17
N LYS A 47 11.11 0.71 1.06
CA LYS A 47 11.26 -0.05 2.31
C LYS A 47 10.81 0.77 3.51
N THR A 48 10.92 0.24 4.73
CA THR A 48 10.49 0.94 5.96
C THR A 48 11.28 2.23 6.22
N ARG A 49 12.61 2.20 6.11
CA ARG A 49 13.48 3.35 6.40
C ARG A 49 13.15 4.65 5.62
N PRO A 50 12.86 4.63 4.30
CA PRO A 50 12.39 5.83 3.61
C PRO A 50 11.13 6.46 4.20
N TRP A 51 10.20 5.68 4.76
CA TRP A 51 8.99 6.19 5.41
C TRP A 51 9.29 6.82 6.76
N GLU A 52 10.13 6.19 7.56
CA GLU A 52 10.62 6.73 8.84
C GLU A 52 11.29 8.10 8.62
N ARG A 53 12.24 8.17 7.68
CA ARG A 53 12.91 9.41 7.29
C ARG A 53 11.94 10.49 6.82
N LEU A 54 10.92 10.11 6.04
CA LEU A 54 9.91 11.04 5.56
C LEU A 54 9.08 11.58 6.74
N ALA A 55 8.74 10.72 7.70
CA ALA A 55 8.01 11.11 8.90
C ALA A 55 8.82 12.05 9.79
N GLU A 56 10.12 11.77 10.02
CA GLU A 56 11.03 12.68 10.75
C GLU A 56 11.14 14.07 10.08
N GLN A 57 11.14 14.09 8.74
CA GLN A 57 11.17 15.33 7.96
C GLN A 57 9.81 16.05 7.92
N SER A 58 8.73 15.32 8.18
CA SER A 58 7.40 15.87 8.30
C SER A 58 7.28 16.54 9.66
N ARG A 59 6.69 17.74 9.73
CA ARG A 59 6.41 18.42 11.00
C ARG A 59 5.20 17.80 11.72
N LEU A 60 5.03 16.47 11.60
CA LEU A 60 3.91 15.70 12.10
C LEU A 60 4.46 14.65 13.08
N PRO A 61 4.42 14.92 14.40
CA PRO A 61 5.08 14.08 15.40
C PRO A 61 4.61 12.63 15.46
N ILE A 62 3.39 12.34 15.00
CA ILE A 62 2.79 11.00 15.05
C ILE A 62 2.86 10.25 13.71
N ALA A 63 3.55 10.81 12.71
CA ALA A 63 3.45 10.32 11.34
C ALA A 63 3.94 8.88 11.19
N PHE A 64 5.08 8.54 11.81
CA PHE A 64 5.63 7.19 11.67
C PHE A 64 4.83 6.17 12.46
N GLU A 65 4.43 6.50 13.69
CA GLU A 65 3.56 5.69 14.54
C GLU A 65 2.21 5.41 13.85
N THR A 66 1.69 6.41 13.12
CA THR A 66 0.46 6.25 12.33
C THR A 66 0.66 5.25 11.19
N ILE A 67 1.79 5.29 10.48
CA ILE A 67 2.11 4.33 9.40
C ILE A 67 2.26 2.90 9.98
N ILE A 68 2.90 2.77 11.14
CA ILE A 68 3.01 1.49 11.86
C ILE A 68 1.62 0.97 12.24
N ALA A 69 0.78 1.81 12.83
CA ALA A 69 -0.58 1.43 13.22
C ALA A 69 -1.44 1.03 12.01
N ILE A 70 -1.36 1.76 10.90
CA ILE A 70 -2.07 1.41 9.65
C ILE A 70 -1.62 0.04 9.15
N SER A 71 -0.31 -0.20 9.08
CA SER A 71 0.20 -1.47 8.54
C SER A 71 -0.12 -2.68 9.42
N ALA A 72 -0.23 -2.49 10.75
CA ALA A 72 -0.68 -3.53 11.67
C ALA A 72 -2.18 -3.87 11.51
N GLN A 73 -3.00 -2.93 11.02
CA GLN A 73 -4.45 -3.10 10.88
C GLN A 73 -4.89 -3.62 9.51
N ILE A 74 -3.97 -3.82 8.56
CA ILE A 74 -4.31 -4.18 7.18
C ILE A 74 -5.15 -5.47 7.12
N GLU A 75 -4.71 -6.56 7.75
CA GLU A 75 -5.42 -7.85 7.68
C GLU A 75 -6.84 -7.75 8.26
N ASN A 76 -6.98 -7.18 9.46
CA ASN A 76 -8.28 -6.94 10.11
C ASN A 76 -9.23 -6.09 9.26
N THR A 77 -8.69 -5.09 8.56
CA THR A 77 -9.47 -4.20 7.69
C THR A 77 -10.01 -4.97 6.49
N PHE A 78 -9.21 -5.84 5.88
CA PHE A 78 -9.67 -6.70 4.79
C PHE A 78 -10.73 -7.70 5.25
N ASP A 79 -10.56 -8.30 6.42
CA ASP A 79 -11.55 -9.24 6.99
C ASP A 79 -12.90 -8.54 7.22
N SER A 80 -12.87 -7.31 7.72
CA SER A 80 -14.07 -6.51 7.93
C SER A 80 -14.72 -6.01 6.63
N ALA A 81 -13.93 -5.80 5.58
CA ALA A 81 -14.39 -5.33 4.27
C ALA A 81 -14.95 -6.47 3.40
N ARG A 82 -14.43 -7.69 3.51
CA ARG A 82 -14.84 -8.85 2.71
C ARG A 82 -16.36 -9.13 2.70
N PRO A 83 -17.08 -9.13 3.84
CA PRO A 83 -18.52 -9.39 3.84
C PRO A 83 -19.36 -8.25 3.22
N GLN A 84 -18.76 -7.09 2.97
CA GLN A 84 -19.43 -5.93 2.36
C GLN A 84 -19.36 -5.95 0.82
N LEU A 85 -18.67 -6.94 0.24
CA LEU A 85 -18.57 -7.06 -1.21
C LEU A 85 -19.92 -7.47 -1.82
N PRO A 86 -20.27 -6.91 -2.99
CA PRO A 86 -21.39 -7.41 -3.78
C PRO A 86 -21.26 -8.91 -4.10
N PRO A 87 -22.37 -9.65 -4.24
CA PRO A 87 -22.32 -11.08 -4.55
C PRO A 87 -21.58 -11.44 -5.85
N ASP A 88 -21.57 -10.53 -6.82
CA ASP A 88 -20.94 -10.66 -8.14
C ASP A 88 -19.55 -10.04 -8.21
N PHE A 89 -18.97 -9.62 -7.07
CA PHE A 89 -17.65 -9.03 -7.05
C PHE A 89 -16.58 -10.01 -7.56
N PRO A 90 -15.68 -9.59 -8.47
CA PRO A 90 -14.69 -10.48 -9.05
C PRO A 90 -13.63 -10.86 -8.01
N MET A 91 -13.75 -12.06 -7.42
CA MET A 91 -12.88 -12.49 -6.32
C MET A 91 -11.39 -12.56 -6.70
N LYS A 92 -11.03 -12.80 -7.97
CA LYS A 92 -9.63 -12.68 -8.42
C LYS A 92 -9.04 -11.29 -8.20
N LEU A 93 -9.86 -10.24 -8.36
CA LEU A 93 -9.47 -8.85 -8.09
C LEU A 93 -9.23 -8.67 -6.59
N TRP A 94 -10.15 -9.16 -5.76
CA TRP A 94 -10.02 -9.15 -4.30
C TRP A 94 -8.73 -9.83 -3.84
N ASP A 95 -8.51 -11.06 -4.29
CA ASP A 95 -7.38 -11.89 -3.88
C ASP A 95 -6.04 -11.24 -4.23
N ALA A 96 -5.94 -10.63 -5.42
CA ALA A 96 -4.74 -9.91 -5.84
C ALA A 96 -4.45 -8.69 -4.96
N ILE A 97 -5.49 -7.89 -4.65
CA ILE A 97 -5.35 -6.71 -3.78
C ILE A 97 -4.99 -7.14 -2.36
N TYR A 98 -5.68 -8.14 -1.81
CA TYR A 98 -5.42 -8.67 -0.48
C TYR A 98 -3.99 -9.20 -0.36
N ALA A 99 -3.59 -10.10 -1.25
CA ALA A 99 -2.27 -10.71 -1.22
C ALA A 99 -1.14 -9.69 -1.34
N GLY A 100 -1.25 -8.75 -2.28
CA GLY A 100 -0.25 -7.70 -2.49
C GLY A 100 -0.14 -6.74 -1.30
N THR A 101 -1.28 -6.28 -0.78
CA THR A 101 -1.31 -5.31 0.33
C THR A 101 -0.80 -5.93 1.63
N THR A 102 -1.24 -7.14 1.96
CA THR A 102 -0.80 -7.87 3.15
C THR A 102 0.68 -8.25 3.08
N ALA A 103 1.18 -8.68 1.91
CA ALA A 103 2.61 -8.95 1.73
C ALA A 103 3.46 -7.68 1.95
N GLN A 104 3.02 -6.54 1.43
CA GLN A 104 3.71 -5.27 1.63
C GLN A 104 3.70 -4.83 3.10
N ALA A 105 2.56 -4.96 3.80
CA ALA A 105 2.48 -4.69 5.24
C ALA A 105 3.45 -5.54 6.04
N ARG A 106 3.49 -6.86 5.79
CA ARG A 106 4.41 -7.78 6.47
C ARG A 106 5.87 -7.44 6.21
N LEU A 107 6.22 -7.08 4.98
CA LEU A 107 7.58 -6.62 4.64
C LEU A 107 7.94 -5.34 5.39
N PHE A 108 7.02 -4.38 5.48
CA PHE A 108 7.22 -3.15 6.24
C PHE A 108 7.46 -3.45 7.74
N GLN A 109 6.58 -4.26 8.33
CA GLN A 109 6.63 -4.64 9.76
C GLN A 109 7.89 -5.45 10.12
N LYS A 110 8.38 -6.30 9.21
CA LYS A 110 9.62 -7.07 9.42
C LYS A 110 10.87 -6.19 9.48
N GLU A 111 10.82 -4.99 8.91
CA GLU A 111 11.94 -4.04 8.85
C GLU A 111 11.84 -2.90 9.88
N LEU A 112 10.84 -2.94 10.78
CA LEU A 112 10.78 -2.08 11.98
C LEU A 112 11.84 -2.55 13.00
#